data_AF-A0A414UBK6-F1
#
_entry.id   AF-A0A414UBK6-F1
#
_cell.length_a   1.000
_cell.length_b   1.000
_cell.length_c   1.000
_cell.angle_alpha   90.00
_cell.angle_beta   90.00
_cell.angle_gamma   90.00
#
_symmetry.space_group_name_H-M   'P 1'
#
loop_
_entity.id
_entity.type
_entity.pdbx_description
1 polymer ?
#
loop_
_entity_poly.entity_id
_entity_poly.type
_entity_poly.pdbx_seq_one_letter_code
_entity_poly.pdbx_strand_id
1 'polypeptide(L)'
;MPVIKPITDLRNTNEISEICHKRQQPVFITKNGYGDLVVMSMETYEELLSTNQIDKAIFEAEREVAEGAELLDAREALGELRRKHLG
;
A
#
# COMPACT_ATOMS: atom_id res chain seq x y z
N MET A 1 0.48 -17.88 -3.24
CA MET A 1 1.51 -18.03 -4.30
C MET A 1 1.17 -17.04 -5.39
N PRO A 2 2.14 -16.21 -5.86
CA PRO A 2 1.87 -15.16 -6.84
C PRO A 2 1.34 -15.76 -8.15
N VAL A 3 0.37 -15.09 -8.76
CA VAL A 3 -0.16 -15.49 -10.06
C VAL A 3 0.78 -14.93 -11.13
N ILE A 4 1.33 -15.81 -11.96
CA ILE A 4 2.23 -15.45 -13.06
C ILE A 4 1.58 -15.91 -14.37
N LYS A 5 1.43 -14.98 -15.32
CA LYS A 5 0.83 -15.24 -16.63
C LYS A 5 1.74 -14.73 -17.75
N PRO A 6 1.73 -15.34 -18.95
CA PRO A 6 2.42 -14.77 -20.11
C PRO A 6 1.69 -13.55 -20.63
N ILE A 7 2.40 -12.62 -21.28
CA ILE A 7 1.83 -11.40 -21.87
C ILE A 7 0.72 -11.69 -22.89
N THR A 8 0.73 -12.89 -23.47
CA THR A 8 -0.32 -13.36 -24.38
C THR A 8 -1.69 -13.46 -23.73
N ASP A 9 -1.76 -13.69 -22.41
CA ASP A 9 -3.00 -13.80 -21.64
C ASP A 9 -3.67 -12.43 -21.48
N LEU A 10 -2.94 -11.31 -21.64
CA LEU A 10 -3.52 -9.96 -21.64
C LEU A 10 -4.50 -9.72 -22.79
N ARG A 11 -4.51 -10.60 -23.81
CA ARG A 11 -5.53 -10.57 -24.87
C ARG A 11 -6.93 -10.89 -24.34
N ASN A 12 -7.05 -11.64 -23.24
CA ASN A 12 -8.31 -11.89 -22.55
C ASN A 12 -8.45 -10.94 -21.34
N THR A 13 -8.80 -9.69 -21.61
CA THR A 13 -8.88 -8.64 -20.58
C THR A 13 -9.91 -8.94 -19.51
N ASN A 14 -11.01 -9.62 -19.84
CA ASN A 14 -12.05 -9.99 -18.88
C ASN A 14 -11.53 -10.98 -17.83
N GLU A 15 -10.82 -12.03 -18.26
CA GLU A 15 -10.23 -13.02 -17.34
C GLU A 15 -9.17 -12.38 -16.44
N ILE A 16 -8.29 -11.55 -17.01
CA ILE A 16 -7.26 -10.85 -16.23
C ILE A 16 -7.88 -9.89 -15.21
N SER A 17 -8.91 -9.14 -15.61
CA SER A 17 -9.66 -8.25 -14.71
C SER A 17 -10.30 -9.04 -13.57
N GLU A 18 -10.98 -10.15 -13.88
CA GLU A 18 -11.63 -11.00 -12.88
C GLU A 18 -10.61 -11.61 -11.90
N ILE A 19 -9.44 -12.04 -12.38
CA ILE A 19 -8.36 -12.54 -11.51
C ILE A 19 -7.89 -11.42 -10.56
N CYS A 20 -7.67 -10.21 -11.08
CA CYS A 20 -7.20 -9.08 -10.27
C CYS A 20 -8.18 -8.74 -9.15
N HIS A 21 -9.48 -8.64 -9.45
CA HIS A 21 -10.49 -8.34 -8.44
C HIS A 21 -10.73 -9.49 -7.45
N LYS A 22 -10.75 -10.75 -7.91
CA LYS A 22 -10.98 -11.91 -7.02
C LYS A 22 -9.83 -12.20 -6.07
N ARG A 23 -8.60 -12.02 -6.55
CA ARG A 23 -7.39 -12.31 -5.76
C ARG A 23 -7.04 -11.16 -4.84
N GLN A 24 -7.42 -9.93 -5.19
CA GLN A 24 -6.95 -8.69 -4.55
C GLN A 24 -5.44 -8.69 -4.35
N GLN A 25 -4.72 -9.18 -5.34
CA GLN A 25 -3.27 -9.33 -5.33
C GLN A 25 -2.71 -9.04 -6.73
N PRO A 26 -1.45 -8.55 -6.83
CA PRO A 26 -0.79 -8.37 -8.10
C PRO A 26 -0.66 -9.65 -8.93
N VAL A 27 -0.93 -9.54 -10.22
CA VAL A 27 -0.66 -10.55 -11.25
C VAL A 27 0.60 -10.16 -11.98
N PHE A 28 1.61 -11.03 -11.97
CA PHE A 28 2.87 -10.82 -12.66
C PHE A 28 2.76 -11.32 -14.10
N ILE A 29 3.20 -10.48 -15.03
CA ILE A 29 3.18 -10.80 -16.45
C ILE A 29 4.60 -11.04 -16.93
N THR A 30 4.78 -12.14 -17.67
CA THR A 30 6.06 -12.50 -18.29
C THR A 30 6.03 -12.37 -19.80
N LYS A 31 7.16 -12.00 -20.39
CA LYS A 31 7.38 -11.96 -21.83
C LYS A 31 8.66 -12.72 -22.14
N ASN A 32 8.54 -13.75 -22.98
CA ASN A 32 9.65 -14.65 -23.33
C ASN A 32 10.37 -15.26 -22.11
N GLY A 33 9.62 -15.56 -21.04
CA GLY A 33 10.15 -16.14 -19.80
C GLY A 33 10.72 -15.15 -18.79
N TYR A 34 10.75 -13.85 -19.11
CA TYR A 34 11.23 -12.80 -18.20
C TYR A 34 10.06 -12.00 -17.63
N GLY A 35 10.17 -11.52 -16.40
CA GLY A 35 9.20 -10.58 -15.82
C GLY A 35 9.16 -9.28 -16.61
N ASP A 36 7.96 -8.76 -16.87
CA ASP A 36 7.75 -7.62 -17.76
C ASP A 36 6.81 -6.57 -17.13
N LEU A 37 5.62 -6.99 -16.70
CA LEU A 37 4.59 -6.10 -16.14
C LEU A 37 3.96 -6.68 -14.87
N VAL A 38 3.28 -5.82 -14.13
CA VAL A 38 2.39 -6.21 -13.03
C VAL A 38 1.03 -5.57 -13.28
N VAL A 39 -0.04 -6.37 -13.17
CA VAL A 39 -1.42 -5.92 -13.33
C VAL A 39 -2.18 -6.20 -12.03
N MET A 40 -3.01 -5.27 -11.59
CA MET A 40 -3.82 -5.38 -10.38
C MET A 40 -5.09 -4.53 -10.52
N SER A 41 -6.09 -4.72 -9.64
CA SER A 41 -7.25 -3.83 -9.61
C SER A 41 -6.85 -2.46 -9.05
N MET A 42 -7.68 -1.45 -9.32
CA MET A 42 -7.49 -0.12 -8.74
C MET A 42 -7.50 -0.17 -7.22
N GLU A 43 -8.40 -0.94 -6.61
CA GLU A 43 -8.47 -1.05 -5.15
C GLU A 43 -7.17 -1.61 -4.57
N THR A 44 -6.63 -2.69 -5.16
CA THR A 44 -5.35 -3.27 -4.70
C THR A 44 -4.18 -2.30 -4.88
N TYR A 45 -4.17 -1.50 -5.95
CA TYR A 45 -3.15 -0.48 -6.16
C TYR A 45 -3.21 0.63 -5.10
N GLU A 46 -4.41 1.14 -4.81
CA GLU A 46 -4.63 2.16 -3.78
C GLU A 46 -4.30 1.65 -2.37
N GLU A 47 -4.68 0.41 -2.05
CA GLU A 47 -4.34 -0.23 -0.78
C GLU A 47 -2.83 -0.38 -0.61
N LEU A 48 -2.11 -0.79 -1.66
CA LEU A 48 -0.65 -0.87 -1.65
C LEU A 48 0.00 0.49 -1.38
N LEU A 49 -0.48 1.55 -2.04
CA LEU A 49 0.05 2.90 -1.85
C LEU A 49 -0.24 3.45 -0.44
N SER A 50 -1.47 3.29 0.03
CA SER A 50 -1.87 3.77 1.36
C SER A 50 -1.12 3.04 2.48
N THR A 51 -0.96 1.72 2.37
CA THR A 51 -0.15 0.92 3.30
C THR A 51 1.29 1.42 3.31
N ASN A 52 1.90 1.62 2.15
CA ASN A 52 3.28 2.12 2.07
C ASN A 52 3.45 3.52 2.69
N GLN A 53 2.45 4.40 2.53
CA GLN A 53 2.48 5.72 3.15
C GLN A 53 2.40 5.64 4.67
N ILE A 54 1.52 4.79 5.20
CA ILE A 54 1.38 4.56 6.65
C ILE A 54 2.67 3.97 7.22
N ASP A 55 3.21 2.93 6.57
CA ASP A 55 4.46 2.28 6.99
C ASP A 55 5.62 3.27 7.03
N LYS A 56 5.71 4.15 6.03
CA LYS A 56 6.73 5.20 5.99
C LYS A 56 6.57 6.19 7.14
N ALA A 57 5.34 6.65 7.42
CA ALA A 57 5.08 7.57 8.53
C ALA A 57 5.41 6.93 9.89
N ILE A 58 5.09 5.65 10.07
CA ILE A 58 5.44 4.89 11.27
C ILE A 58 6.96 4.79 11.39
N PHE A 59 7.65 4.38 10.32
CA PHE A 59 9.10 4.23 10.31
C PHE A 59 9.83 5.55 10.63
N GLU A 60 9.36 6.67 10.07
CA GLU A 60 9.90 8.00 10.35
C GLU A 60 9.73 8.36 11.83
N ALA A 61 8.54 8.13 12.41
CA ALA A 61 8.29 8.36 13.83
C ALA A 61 9.14 7.46 14.73
N GLU A 62 9.24 6.17 14.43
CA GLU A 62 10.07 5.22 15.17
C GLU A 62 11.55 5.63 15.16
N ARG A 63 12.05 6.12 14.02
CA ARG A 63 13.41 6.62 13.89
C ARG A 63 13.62 7.87 14.74
N GLU A 64 12.70 8.83 14.72
CA GLU A 64 12.79 10.03 15.56
C GLU A 64 12.87 9.68 17.05
N VAL A 65 12.06 8.73 17.52
CA VAL A 65 12.13 8.24 18.91
C VAL A 65 13.49 7.58 19.19
N ALA A 66 13.99 6.75 18.27
CA ALA A 66 15.29 6.10 18.42
C ALA A 66 16.48 7.09 18.45
N GLU A 67 16.34 8.22 17.75
CA GLU A 67 17.32 9.32 17.73
C GLU A 67 17.21 10.25 18.96
N GLY A 68 16.26 9.98 19.87
CA GLY A 68 16.12 10.69 21.14
C GLY A 68 15.19 11.90 21.09
N ALA A 69 14.22 11.90 20.18
CA ALA A 69 13.18 12.93 20.15
C ALA A 69 12.45 13.05 21.50
N GLU A 70 12.15 14.28 21.91
CA GLU A 70 11.33 14.55 23.08
C GLU A 70 9.87 14.21 22.78
N LEU A 71 9.30 13.29 23.56
CA LEU A 71 7.92 12.85 23.38
C LEU A 71 6.96 13.77 24.14
N LEU A 72 5.80 14.01 23.54
CA LEU A 72 4.69 14.70 24.19
C LEU A 72 3.77 13.68 24.87
N ASP A 73 3.26 14.00 26.07
CA ASP A 73 2.21 13.19 26.68
C ASP A 73 0.93 13.25 25.81
N ALA A 74 0.38 12.08 25.50
CA ALA A 74 -0.75 11.99 24.58
C ALA A 74 -2.01 12.69 25.12
N ARG A 75 -2.24 12.69 26.44
CA ARG A 75 -3.42 13.35 27.03
C ARG A 75 -3.27 14.85 27.00
N GLU A 76 -2.06 15.36 27.26
CA GLU A 76 -1.75 16.79 27.16
C GLU A 76 -1.91 17.28 25.72
N ALA A 77 -1.27 16.61 24.75
CA ALA A 77 -1.33 16.98 23.34
C ALA A 77 -2.77 16.95 22.77
N LEU A 78 -3.55 15.89 23.06
CA LEU A 78 -4.96 15.82 22.64
C LEU A 78 -5.83 16.86 23.35
N GLY A 79 -5.55 17.16 24.62
CA GLY A 79 -6.23 18.20 25.38
C GLY A 79 -5.98 19.61 24.82
N GLU A 80 -4.77 19.88 24.34
CA GLU A 80 -4.44 21.13 23.64
C GLU A 80 -5.14 21.24 22.28
N LEU A 81 -5.11 20.18 21.46
CA LEU A 81 -5.79 20.15 20.17
C LEU A 81 -7.30 20.38 20.29
N ARG A 82 -7.94 19.73 21.27
CA ARG A 82 -9.37 19.91 21.52
C ARG A 82 -9.70 21.34 21.92
N ARG A 83 -8.95 21.94 22.86
CA ARG A 83 -9.16 23.35 23.25
C ARG A 83 -8.98 24.30 22.08
N LYS A 84 -8.03 24.01 21.18
CA LYS A 84 -7.72 24.86 20.03
C LYS A 84 -8.78 24.80 18.93
N HIS A 85 -9.39 23.64 18.71
CA HIS A 85 -10.23 23.40 17.53
C HIS A 85 -11.70 23.12 17.81
N LEU A 86 -12.05 22.69 19.02
CA LEU A 86 -13.38 22.15 19.31
C LEU A 86 -14.09 22.78 20.51
N GLY A 87 -13.40 23.54 21.36
CA GLY A 87 -13.97 24.11 22.59
C GLY A 87 -14.17 23.04 23.67
#